data_AF-A0A966TRN6-F1
#
_entry.id   AF-A0A966TRN6-F1
#
_cell.length_a   1.000
_cell.length_b   1.000
_cell.length_c   1.000
_cell.angle_alpha   90.00
_cell.angle_beta   90.00
_cell.angle_gamma   90.00
#
_symmetry.space_group_name_H-M   'P 1'
#
loop_
_entity.id
_entity.type
_entity.pdbx_description
1 polymer ?
#
loop_
_entity_poly.entity_id
_entity_poly.type
_entity_poly.pdbx_seq_one_letter_code
_entity_poly.pdbx_strand_id
1 'polypeptide(L)'
;MVGRRYSPDHEGYAVELFADEAESYYTNLTAAKPAIFVVGAEDESGDSFKPLLVTLSYSEMSSYIEVDTPVFDLPIPQPIYEWIEGWVLENYMPEKKHKRTRQKWADNSWKPLRRPVDQ
;
A
#
# COMPACT_ATOMS: atom_id res chain seq x y z
N MET A 1 12.23 2.28 8.65
CA MET A 1 11.31 1.57 7.75
C MET A 1 12.16 1.13 6.56
N VAL A 2 12.52 -0.15 6.47
CA VAL A 2 13.44 -0.63 5.43
C VAL A 2 12.61 -1.17 4.28
N GLY A 3 12.39 -0.34 3.26
CA GLY A 3 11.82 -0.78 1.99
C GLY A 3 12.94 -1.10 1.02
N ARG A 4 12.90 -2.25 0.34
CA ARG A 4 13.73 -2.47 -0.85
C ARG A 4 12.96 -1.95 -2.06
N ARG A 5 13.63 -1.12 -2.85
CA ARG A 5 13.13 -0.58 -4.12
C ARG A 5 13.71 -1.40 -5.27
N TYR A 6 12.88 -1.97 -6.12
CA TYR A 6 13.31 -2.59 -7.38
C TYR A 6 13.04 -1.64 -8.54
N SER A 7 14.09 -1.32 -9.29
CA SER A 7 14.00 -0.48 -10.49
C SER A 7 14.89 -1.12 -11.56
N PRO A 8 14.30 -1.87 -12.51
CA PRO A 8 15.07 -2.50 -13.57
C PRO A 8 15.38 -1.46 -14.65
N ASP A 9 16.51 -0.76 -14.58
CA ASP A 9 17.21 0.06 -15.62
C ASP A 9 16.41 0.80 -16.72
N HIS A 10 15.12 1.08 -16.52
CA HIS A 10 14.25 1.77 -17.46
C HIS A 10 13.45 2.80 -16.66
N GLU A 11 13.61 4.07 -17.04
CA GLU A 11 12.99 5.23 -16.40
C GLU A 11 11.47 5.02 -16.25
N GLY A 12 10.97 5.06 -15.01
CA GLY A 12 9.53 5.24 -14.79
C GLY A 12 9.01 4.86 -13.42
N TYR A 13 9.16 3.60 -13.02
CA TYR A 13 8.40 3.07 -11.89
C TYR A 13 9.21 2.11 -11.04
N ALA A 14 9.02 2.21 -9.72
CA ALA A 14 9.61 1.26 -8.81
C ALA A 14 8.57 0.66 -7.89
N VAL A 15 8.81 -0.60 -7.56
CA VAL A 15 8.03 -1.33 -6.58
C VAL A 15 8.70 -1.13 -5.23
N GLU A 16 7.91 -0.72 -4.25
CA GLU A 16 8.33 -0.60 -2.85
C GLU A 16 7.68 -1.73 -2.05
N LEU A 17 8.50 -2.51 -1.36
CA LEU A 17 8.03 -3.58 -0.48
C LEU A 17 8.11 -3.13 0.97
N PHE A 18 7.02 -3.29 1.72
CA PHE A 18 6.92 -2.94 3.13
C PHE A 18 6.77 -4.18 4.02
N ALA A 19 7.53 -4.23 5.13
CA ALA A 19 7.52 -5.38 6.04
C ALA A 19 6.16 -5.61 6.71
N ASP A 20 5.37 -4.55 6.94
CA ASP A 20 4.02 -4.68 7.48
C ASP A 20 3.07 -5.38 6.49
N GLU A 21 3.35 -5.31 5.19
CA GLU A 21 2.52 -5.88 4.13
C GLU A 21 3.02 -7.26 3.65
N ALA A 22 4.07 -7.81 4.27
CA ALA A 22 4.65 -9.09 3.89
C ALA A 22 3.63 -10.25 3.87
N GLU A 23 2.64 -10.23 4.77
CA GLU A 23 1.52 -11.19 4.80
C GLU A 23 0.63 -11.07 3.55
N SER A 24 0.34 -9.85 3.12
CA SER A 24 -0.44 -9.59 1.91
C SER A 24 0.32 -10.03 0.66
N TYR A 25 1.63 -9.78 0.60
CA TYR A 25 2.46 -10.26 -0.51
C TYR A 25 2.52 -11.78 -0.55
N TYR A 26 2.72 -12.45 0.59
CA TYR A 26 2.70 -13.92 0.67
C TYR A 26 1.35 -14.50 0.22
N THR A 27 0.24 -13.90 0.66
CA THR A 27 -1.11 -14.32 0.25
C THR A 27 -1.31 -14.17 -1.26
N ASN A 28 -0.82 -13.07 -1.84
CA ASN A 28 -0.86 -12.85 -3.28
C ASN A 28 0.00 -13.87 -4.06
N LEU A 29 1.20 -14.17 -3.59
CA LEU A 29 2.11 -15.15 -4.21
C LEU A 29 1.59 -16.60 -4.11
N THR A 30 0.90 -16.94 -3.02
CA THR A 30 0.31 -18.28 -2.79
C THR A 30 -1.08 -18.44 -3.39
N ALA A 31 -1.67 -17.37 -3.90
CA ALA A 31 -2.95 -17.41 -4.60
C ALA A 31 -2.84 -18.20 -5.92
N ALA A 32 -3.97 -18.69 -6.41
CA ALA A 32 -4.03 -19.44 -7.68
C ALA A 32 -3.56 -18.62 -8.90
N LYS A 33 -3.64 -17.28 -8.81
CA LYS A 33 -3.22 -16.34 -9.84
C LYS A 33 -2.48 -15.16 -9.19
N PRO A 34 -1.15 -15.26 -9.02
CA PRO A 34 -0.38 -14.13 -8.50
C PRO A 34 -0.36 -13.00 -9.52
N ALA A 35 -0.68 -11.78 -9.07
CA ALA A 35 -0.73 -10.59 -9.92
C ALA A 35 -0.05 -9.38 -9.27
N ILE A 36 0.54 -8.51 -10.10
CA ILE A 36 0.93 -7.16 -9.70
C ILE A 36 -0.23 -6.22 -9.97
N PHE A 37 -0.46 -5.27 -9.07
CA PHE A 37 -1.48 -4.25 -9.22
C PHE A 37 -0.83 -2.94 -9.62
N VAL A 38 -1.16 -2.46 -10.81
CA VAL A 38 -0.69 -1.18 -11.33
C VAL A 38 -1.80 -0.17 -11.14
N VAL A 39 -1.58 0.74 -10.21
CA VAL A 39 -2.45 1.88 -9.96
C VAL A 39 -2.00 3.02 -10.85
N GLY A 40 -2.93 3.66 -11.53
CA GLY A 40 -2.61 4.81 -12.38
C GLY A 40 -3.71 5.84 -12.37
N ALA A 41 -3.57 6.82 -13.27
CA ALA A 41 -4.63 7.74 -13.60
C ALA A 41 -4.89 7.68 -15.10
N GLU A 42 -6.16 7.73 -15.45
CA GLU A 42 -6.58 8.01 -16.82
C GLU A 42 -6.54 9.52 -17.05
N ASP A 43 -6.06 9.94 -18.21
CA ASP A 43 -6.12 11.34 -18.64
C ASP A 43 -7.59 11.78 -18.82
N GLU A 44 -7.88 13.08 -18.81
CA GLU A 44 -9.26 13.61 -18.93
C GLU A 44 -9.97 13.17 -20.22
N SER A 45 -9.20 12.73 -21.22
CA SER A 45 -9.70 12.19 -22.48
C SER A 45 -9.99 10.67 -22.46
N GLY A 46 -9.60 9.94 -21.42
CA GLY A 46 -9.74 8.47 -21.32
C GLY A 46 -8.86 7.66 -22.28
N ASP A 47 -8.01 8.32 -23.07
CA ASP A 47 -7.26 7.70 -24.17
C ASP A 47 -5.86 7.21 -23.73
N SER A 48 -5.40 7.63 -22.55
CA SER A 48 -4.09 7.24 -22.03
C SER A 48 -4.13 6.91 -20.54
N PHE A 49 -3.63 5.72 -20.20
CA PHE A 49 -3.39 5.29 -18.83
C PHE A 49 -1.93 5.57 -18.48
N LYS A 50 -1.71 6.34 -17.41
CA LYS A 50 -0.38 6.57 -16.85
C LYS A 50 -0.24 5.78 -15.55
N PRO A 51 0.67 4.79 -15.47
CA PRO A 51 1.00 4.18 -14.20
C PRO A 51 1.46 5.28 -13.24
N LEU A 52 1.04 5.20 -11.98
CA LEU A 52 1.48 6.09 -10.92
C LEU A 52 2.22 5.30 -9.85
N LEU A 53 1.69 4.13 -9.51
CA LEU A 53 2.19 3.27 -8.45
C LEU A 53 2.02 1.80 -8.84
N VAL A 54 2.98 0.97 -8.46
CA VAL A 54 2.89 -0.49 -8.58
C VAL A 54 2.90 -1.09 -7.19
N THR A 55 1.84 -1.80 -6.83
CA THR A 55 1.68 -2.47 -5.54
C THR A 55 1.37 -3.96 -5.72
N LEU A 56 1.78 -4.78 -4.76
CA LEU A 56 1.43 -6.20 -4.68
C LEU A 56 0.48 -6.51 -3.52
N SER A 57 0.10 -5.47 -2.77
CA SER A 57 -0.76 -5.58 -1.61
C SER A 57 -2.21 -5.54 -2.06
N TYR A 58 -2.94 -6.61 -1.74
CA TYR A 58 -4.37 -6.67 -1.97
C TYR A 58 -5.13 -5.57 -1.19
N SER A 59 -4.65 -5.22 0.00
CA SER A 59 -5.26 -4.16 0.81
C SER A 59 -5.13 -2.80 0.14
N GLU A 60 -3.93 -2.43 -0.30
CA GLU A 60 -3.71 -1.18 -1.04
C GLU A 60 -4.57 -1.12 -2.30
N MET A 61 -4.54 -2.19 -3.11
CA MET A 61 -5.36 -2.30 -4.31
C MET A 61 -6.85 -2.05 -4.03
N SER A 62 -7.40 -2.66 -2.96
CA SER A 62 -8.80 -2.44 -2.58
C SER A 62 -9.10 -0.98 -2.23
N SER A 63 -8.20 -0.29 -1.51
CA SER A 63 -8.37 1.11 -1.16
C SER A 63 -8.36 2.04 -2.37
N TYR A 64 -7.57 1.75 -3.42
CA TYR A 64 -7.59 2.52 -4.67
C TYR A 64 -8.89 2.31 -5.46
N ILE A 65 -9.41 1.08 -5.47
CA ILE A 65 -10.70 0.78 -6.10
C ILE A 65 -11.84 1.52 -5.37
N GLU A 66 -11.80 1.59 -4.04
CA GLU A 66 -12.81 2.31 -3.25
C GLU A 66 -12.88 3.81 -3.57
N VAL A 67 -11.77 4.42 -4.00
CA VAL A 67 -11.69 5.83 -4.40
C VAL A 67 -11.80 6.03 -5.92
N ASP A 68 -12.33 5.04 -6.64
CA ASP A 68 -12.56 5.06 -8.10
C ASP A 68 -11.27 5.32 -8.91
N THR A 69 -10.10 4.92 -8.37
CA THR A 69 -8.83 5.02 -9.08
C THR A 69 -8.62 3.78 -9.95
N PRO A 70 -8.20 3.92 -11.22
CA PRO A 70 -7.99 2.78 -12.11
C PRO A 70 -6.82 1.91 -11.64
N VAL A 71 -7.12 0.61 -11.45
CA VAL A 71 -6.16 -0.42 -11.05
C VAL A 71 -6.19 -1.57 -12.06
N PHE A 72 -5.01 -1.97 -12.53
CA PHE A 72 -4.85 -3.10 -13.44
C PHE A 72 -4.14 -4.25 -12.76
N ASP A 73 -4.69 -5.46 -12.88
CA ASP A 73 -3.99 -6.69 -12.51
C ASP A 73 -3.19 -7.22 -13.70
N LEU A 74 -1.89 -7.45 -13.49
CA LEU A 74 -1.01 -8.04 -14.49
C LEU A 74 -0.34 -9.29 -13.91
N PRO A 75 -0.11 -10.34 -14.71
CA PRO A 75 0.62 -11.51 -14.25
C PRO A 75 2.03 -11.10 -13.81
N ILE A 76 2.48 -11.61 -12.65
CA ILE A 76 3.81 -11.29 -12.13
C ILE A 76 4.88 -11.91 -13.05
N PRO A 77 5.80 -11.12 -13.62
CA PRO A 77 6.94 -11.65 -14.35
C PRO A 77 7.83 -12.48 -13.43
N GLN A 78 8.35 -13.59 -13.93
CA GLN A 78 9.17 -14.52 -13.14
C GLN A 78 10.34 -13.86 -12.37
N PRO A 79 11.11 -12.92 -12.96
CA PRO A 79 12.19 -12.24 -12.23
C PRO A 79 11.69 -11.44 -11.03
N ILE A 80 10.50 -10.85 -11.14
CA ILE A 80 9.87 -10.09 -10.06
C ILE A 80 9.32 -11.05 -9.00
N TYR A 81 8.75 -12.19 -9.42
CA TYR A 81 8.29 -13.23 -8.52
C TYR A 81 9.42 -13.74 -7.62
N GLU A 82 10.56 -14.15 -8.20
CA GLU A 82 11.72 -14.63 -7.44
C GLU A 82 12.29 -13.56 -6.52
N TRP A 83 12.29 -12.30 -6.97
CA TRP A 83 12.75 -11.17 -6.16
C TRP A 83 11.87 -10.94 -4.92
N ILE A 84 10.54 -10.98 -5.09
CA ILE A 84 9.59 -10.78 -3.99
C ILE A 84 9.57 -12.02 -3.10
N GLU A 85 9.59 -13.23 -3.65
CA GLU A 85 9.64 -14.47 -2.90
C GLU A 85 10.86 -14.48 -1.97
N GLY A 86 12.05 -14.19 -2.49
CA GLY A 86 13.26 -14.06 -1.68
C GLY A 86 13.11 -13.00 -0.59
N TRP A 87 12.57 -11.82 -0.95
CA TRP A 87 12.35 -10.75 0.02
C TRP A 87 11.36 -11.15 1.12
N VAL A 88 10.24 -11.79 0.77
CA VAL A 88 9.23 -12.29 1.68
C VAL A 88 9.84 -13.36 2.56
N LEU A 89 10.56 -14.35 2.04
CA LEU A 89 11.21 -15.37 2.86
C LEU A 89 12.22 -14.79 3.87
N GLU A 90 12.93 -13.72 3.49
CA GLU A 90 13.91 -13.05 4.36
C GLU A 90 13.27 -12.11 5.40
N ASN A 91 12.15 -11.45 5.07
CA ASN A 91 11.56 -10.38 5.90
C ASN A 91 10.21 -10.75 6.54
N TYR A 92 9.54 -11.81 6.06
CA TYR A 92 8.32 -12.36 6.63
C TYR A 92 8.67 -13.11 7.91
N MET A 93 8.70 -12.37 9.00
CA MET A 93 8.66 -12.94 10.32
C MET A 93 7.19 -13.01 10.75
N PRO A 94 6.62 -14.21 11.02
CA PRO A 94 5.32 -14.34 11.69
C PRO A 94 5.44 -13.91 13.17
N GLU A 95 5.96 -12.72 13.42
CA GLU A 95 5.88 -12.09 14.72
C GLU A 95 4.51 -11.43 14.84
N LYS A 96 3.79 -11.81 15.89
CA LYS A 96 2.44 -11.31 16.23
C LYS A 96 2.40 -9.79 16.06
N LYS A 97 1.78 -9.30 14.97
CA LYS A 97 1.60 -7.87 14.72
C LYS A 97 1.11 -7.20 15.99
N HIS A 98 1.98 -6.42 16.62
CA HIS A 98 1.61 -5.62 17.78
C HIS A 98 0.71 -4.52 17.23
N LYS A 99 -0.62 -4.69 17.38
CA LYS A 99 -1.61 -3.69 16.98
C LYS A 99 -1.12 -2.32 17.42
N ARG A 100 -0.81 -1.44 16.47
CA ARG A 100 -0.60 -0.03 16.76
C ARG A 100 -1.92 0.51 17.29
N THR A 101 -2.05 0.58 18.60
CA THR A 101 -3.18 1.24 19.24
C THR A 101 -3.16 2.69 18.75
N ARG A 102 -4.19 3.09 17.99
CA ARG A 102 -4.47 4.49 17.70
C ARG A 102 -4.44 5.21 19.04
N GLN A 103 -3.51 6.14 19.25
CA GLN A 103 -3.57 6.96 20.45
C GLN A 103 -4.94 7.63 20.43
N LYS A 104 -5.76 7.33 21.46
CA LYS A 104 -6.95 8.12 21.72
C LYS A 104 -6.43 9.53 21.93
N TRP A 105 -6.77 10.45 21.03
CA TRP A 105 -6.71 11.86 21.32
C TRP A 105 -7.59 12.03 22.55
N ALA A 106 -6.98 12.05 23.73
CA ALA A 106 -7.69 12.39 24.94
C ALA A 106 -8.06 13.86 24.77
N ASP A 107 -9.30 14.07 24.36
CA ASP A 107 -10.07 15.29 24.50
C ASP A 107 -9.79 15.88 25.89
N ASN A 108 -8.89 16.86 25.97
CA ASN A 108 -8.68 17.57 27.23
C ASN A 108 -8.05 18.95 26.99
N SER A 109 -8.70 19.79 26.19
CA SER A 109 -8.55 21.26 26.32
C SER A 109 -9.64 22.06 25.59
N TRP A 110 -10.91 21.63 25.64
CA TRP A 110 -12.01 22.59 25.43
C TRP A 110 -12.58 23.03 26.78
N LYS A 111 -12.05 24.14 27.30
CA LYS A 111 -12.76 24.92 28.33
C LYS A 111 -13.43 26.08 27.62
N PRO A 112 -14.76 26.10 27.44
CA PRO A 112 -15.43 27.33 27.04
C PRO A 112 -15.25 28.31 28.21
N LEU A 113 -14.52 29.41 27.98
CA LEU A 113 -14.49 30.53 28.91
C LEU A 113 -15.93 31.06 29.00
N ARG A 114 -16.68 30.64 30.01
CA ARG A 114 -17.88 31.38 30.43
C ARG A 114 -17.38 32.74 30.89
N ARG A 115 -17.53 33.78 30.05
CA ARG A 115 -17.46 35.15 30.54
C ARG A 115 -18.67 35.32 31.48
N PRO A 116 -18.48 35.68 32.76
CA PRO A 116 -19.61 36.08 33.57
C PRO A 116 -20.25 37.30 32.89
N VAL A 117 -21.55 37.22 32.62
CA VAL A 117 -22.35 38.41 32.33
C VAL A 117 -22.49 39.13 33.66
N ASP A 118 -21.80 40.25 33.79
CA ASP A 118 -22.01 41.18 34.90
C ASP A 118 -23.43 41.78 34.76
N GLN A 119 -24.06 42.05 35.90
CA GLN A 119 -25.50 42.31 36.09
C GLN A 119 -26.08 43.46 35.25
#